data_AF-A0A7Y0EZU9-F1
#
_entry.id   AF-A0A7Y0EZU9-F1
#
_cell.length_a   1.000
_cell.length_b   1.000
_cell.length_c   1.000
_cell.angle_alpha   90.00
_cell.angle_beta   90.00
_cell.angle_gamma   90.00
#
_symmetry.space_group_name_H-M   'P 1'
#
loop_
_entity.id
_entity.type
_entity.pdbx_description
1 polymer ?
#
loop_
_entity_poly.entity_id
_entity_poly.type
_entity_poly.pdbx_seq_one_letter_code
_entity_poly.pdbx_strand_id
1 'polypeptide(L)'
;MSMNEQQSGQPQIPAPAQPSQWDSQENQRAQRNQDQQSPLPNMSRETSAHNQRIGRPQPSRSQGLDFIVQPDQQRYGQPVPSPQYGNPQYNAGTYGAGPYDSGQYGGGQYAAAPQYGYGQPYYPNPYGSSAPVGPSVPAYSYGPARSYQPQPQLQSQAQPQTYIPYWAAVPVQPIDLRKAWRTWRRKVTNRAMGLTLAYQGMMYVGAIAASIVALIAASVTGKQDLGTSWDGIISLVSVITAFGFLLLMRHRDIITREFWLGGSHVDTYGEPNQRGRISQYGGGRMRPLWFLAFIALGLGVQGVVTLVQLAFAMVGADLASPTSESINESAVTVSMWLYIGLVGPICEEVLFRGVLMKELKPLGRNFAIITSALAFGLFHDDVVQGTFAFLFGLILGFVAMEYSLIWSIALHVFNNAILSGVIDTWLAGYLDSTGYAIYSIALALIGVIGALIVFAFWGRGLRQYRRDNRSVSGTYAAWACPTFIIFVVINAVMAVLSFAAAMIG
;
A
#
# COMPACT_ATOMS: atom_id res chain seq x y z
N MET A 1 2.69 -46.55 73.89
CA MET A 1 3.99 -46.22 74.50
C MET A 1 4.92 -45.80 73.38
N SER A 2 5.47 -44.60 73.26
CA SER A 2 5.47 -43.35 74.02
C SER A 2 5.90 -42.21 73.07
N MET A 3 5.42 -41.00 73.34
CA MET A 3 5.72 -39.72 72.68
C MET A 3 7.15 -39.20 72.96
N ASN A 4 7.63 -38.25 72.13
CA ASN A 4 8.21 -36.93 72.49
C ASN A 4 8.64 -36.18 71.19
N GLU A 5 7.96 -35.09 70.80
CA GLU A 5 8.24 -33.66 71.10
C GLU A 5 9.52 -33.10 70.42
N GLN A 6 9.38 -32.35 69.32
CA GLN A 6 9.31 -30.88 69.19
C GLN A 6 10.59 -30.10 69.61
N GLN A 7 11.25 -29.46 68.62
CA GLN A 7 11.74 -28.08 68.77
C GLN A 7 12.04 -27.39 67.43
N SER A 8 11.59 -26.14 67.36
CA SER A 8 11.64 -25.14 66.29
C SER A 8 12.98 -24.41 66.18
N GLY A 9 13.43 -24.10 64.96
CA GLY A 9 14.56 -23.20 64.68
C GLY A 9 14.30 -22.32 63.45
N GLN A 10 14.46 -21.01 63.60
CA GLN A 10 14.24 -19.96 62.59
C GLN A 10 15.29 -19.96 61.45
N PRO A 11 14.98 -19.41 60.26
CA PRO A 11 15.95 -19.26 59.16
C PRO A 11 16.89 -18.06 59.38
N GLN A 12 18.20 -18.30 59.23
CA GLN A 12 19.26 -17.28 59.22
C GLN A 12 19.29 -16.52 57.88
N ILE A 13 19.43 -15.19 57.93
CA ILE A 13 19.62 -14.29 56.78
C ILE A 13 21.11 -14.27 56.39
N PRO A 14 21.50 -14.45 55.10
CA PRO A 14 22.90 -14.29 54.69
C PRO A 14 23.28 -12.80 54.53
N ALA A 15 24.47 -12.43 54.99
CA ALA A 15 25.11 -11.13 54.81
C ALA A 15 25.51 -10.87 53.33
N PRO A 16 25.61 -9.60 52.88
CA PRO A 16 25.93 -9.29 51.48
C PRO A 16 27.39 -9.61 51.13
N ALA A 17 27.57 -10.26 49.98
CA ALA A 17 28.88 -10.59 49.41
C ALA A 17 29.65 -9.33 48.96
N GLN A 18 30.96 -9.31 49.22
CA GLN A 18 31.86 -8.28 48.68
C GLN A 18 32.07 -8.48 47.17
N PRO A 19 32.21 -7.40 46.36
CA PRO A 19 32.43 -7.51 44.93
C PRO A 19 33.77 -8.17 44.60
N SER A 20 33.76 -9.09 43.63
CA SER A 20 34.94 -9.82 43.17
C SER A 20 35.80 -8.96 42.23
N GLN A 21 37.10 -9.27 42.15
CA GLN A 21 38.11 -8.57 41.31
C GLN A 21 37.82 -8.52 39.80
N TRP A 22 36.73 -9.13 39.33
CA TRP A 22 36.28 -9.06 37.94
C TRP A 22 35.62 -7.72 37.58
N ASP A 23 34.94 -7.06 38.53
CA ASP A 23 34.24 -5.79 38.28
C ASP A 23 35.21 -4.60 38.06
N SER A 24 36.46 -4.74 38.51
CA SER A 24 37.51 -3.71 38.40
C SER A 24 38.13 -3.63 37.00
N GLN A 25 38.12 -4.73 36.22
CA GLN A 25 38.73 -4.77 34.88
C GLN A 25 37.80 -4.27 33.79
N GLU A 26 36.48 -4.40 33.96
CA GLU A 26 35.48 -3.89 33.00
C GLU A 26 35.38 -2.36 33.04
N ASN A 27 35.48 -1.76 34.24
CA ASN A 27 35.52 -0.29 34.38
C ASN A 27 36.79 0.34 33.78
N GLN A 28 37.93 -0.36 33.77
CA GLN A 28 39.16 0.12 33.12
C GLN A 28 39.15 -0.05 31.59
N ARG A 29 38.31 -0.93 31.03
CA ARG A 29 38.08 -1.04 29.58
C ARG A 29 37.09 0.00 29.06
N ALA A 30 36.10 0.39 29.86
CA ALA A 30 35.14 1.45 29.52
C ALA A 30 35.79 2.84 29.43
N GLN A 31 36.78 3.15 30.28
CA GLN A 31 37.51 4.43 30.23
C GLN A 31 38.52 4.51 29.07
N ARG A 32 39.07 3.39 28.61
CA ARG A 32 40.09 3.38 27.54
C ARG A 32 39.52 3.65 26.14
N ASN A 33 38.21 3.54 25.96
CA ASN A 33 37.51 3.82 24.70
C ASN A 33 36.97 5.26 24.59
N GLN A 34 37.09 6.09 25.63
CA GLN A 34 36.69 7.50 25.59
C GLN A 34 37.82 8.47 25.21
N ASP A 35 39.09 8.04 25.26
CA ASP A 35 40.26 8.89 25.00
C ASP A 35 40.83 8.77 23.56
N GLN A 36 40.17 8.06 22.64
CA GLN A 36 40.58 7.99 21.22
C GLN A 36 39.60 8.71 20.29
N GLN A 37 39.40 10.02 20.50
CA GLN A 37 38.92 10.91 19.44
C GLN A 37 39.74 12.21 19.46
N SER A 38 40.70 12.32 18.55
CA SER A 38 41.34 13.56 18.15
C SER A 38 41.28 13.71 16.62
N PRO A 39 41.26 14.95 16.09
CA PRO A 39 40.63 15.27 14.81
C PRO A 39 41.61 15.23 13.62
N LEU A 40 41.10 14.90 12.43
CA LEU A 40 41.83 15.05 11.16
C LEU A 40 41.18 16.15 10.27
N PRO A 41 41.95 16.78 9.38
CA PRO A 41 41.77 18.19 9.03
C PRO A 41 40.91 18.47 7.79
N ASN A 42 40.53 19.74 7.76
CA ASN A 42 39.77 20.49 6.77
C ASN A 42 40.32 20.37 5.34
N MET A 43 39.46 20.04 4.37
CA MET A 43 39.66 20.41 2.96
C MET A 43 38.40 21.08 2.42
N SER A 44 38.58 22.36 2.13
CA SER A 44 37.68 23.32 1.50
C SER A 44 37.19 22.89 0.11
N ARG A 45 35.90 23.12 -0.18
CA ARG A 45 35.47 23.69 -1.46
C ARG A 45 34.09 24.37 -1.34
N GLU A 46 34.10 25.60 -1.81
CA GLU A 46 33.02 26.59 -1.95
C GLU A 46 31.84 26.00 -2.76
N THR A 47 30.57 26.35 -2.51
CA THR A 47 30.00 27.63 -2.97
C THR A 47 28.58 27.86 -2.43
N SER A 48 28.39 29.07 -1.89
CA SER A 48 27.24 29.98 -2.07
C SER A 48 25.83 29.58 -1.59
N ALA A 49 25.52 29.94 -0.34
CA ALA A 49 24.17 30.26 0.11
C ALA A 49 24.07 31.78 0.35
N HIS A 50 23.09 32.44 -0.29
CA HIS A 50 22.71 33.81 0.03
C HIS A 50 21.58 33.80 1.06
N ASN A 51 21.84 34.50 2.17
CA ASN A 51 20.97 34.76 3.31
C ASN A 51 19.62 35.39 2.91
N GLN A 52 18.58 35.14 3.72
CA GLN A 52 17.84 36.24 4.36
C GLN A 52 17.09 35.80 5.64
N ARG A 53 17.09 36.74 6.59
CA ARG A 53 16.81 36.61 8.02
C ARG A 53 15.32 36.80 8.40
N ILE A 54 14.92 36.03 9.41
CA ILE A 54 14.22 36.39 10.66
C ILE A 54 13.00 37.34 10.62
N GLY A 55 11.87 36.80 11.11
CA GLY A 55 10.88 37.52 11.91
C GLY A 55 10.12 36.56 12.82
N ARG A 56 10.24 36.71 14.15
CA ARG A 56 9.35 36.09 15.16
C ARG A 56 8.22 37.07 15.51
N PRO A 57 7.05 36.58 15.92
CA PRO A 57 6.63 36.82 17.31
C PRO A 57 6.10 35.58 18.06
N GLN A 58 6.07 35.68 19.38
CA GLN A 58 5.66 34.67 20.39
C GLN A 58 4.13 34.59 20.60
N PRO A 59 3.58 33.70 21.47
CA PRO A 59 2.44 32.84 21.14
C PRO A 59 1.09 33.34 21.70
N SER A 60 0.00 33.00 21.00
CA SER A 60 -1.36 33.01 21.56
C SER A 60 -2.02 31.65 21.39
N ARG A 61 -2.64 31.19 22.47
CA ARG A 61 -3.35 29.92 22.63
C ARG A 61 -4.57 29.83 21.70
N SER A 62 -4.70 28.74 20.97
CA SER A 62 -5.93 27.95 20.85
C SER A 62 -5.59 26.58 20.26
N GLN A 63 -5.81 25.53 21.05
CA GLN A 63 -5.67 24.14 20.63
C GLN A 63 -6.74 23.81 19.58
N GLY A 64 -6.29 23.61 18.34
CA GLY A 64 -7.02 22.91 17.28
C GLY A 64 -6.02 22.00 16.59
N LEU A 65 -6.17 20.68 16.76
CA LEU A 65 -5.33 19.69 16.09
C LEU A 65 -5.80 19.60 14.63
N ASP A 66 -5.14 20.36 13.76
CA ASP A 66 -5.43 20.37 12.33
C ASP A 66 -5.06 19.04 11.67
N PHE A 67 -6.10 18.37 11.21
CA PHE A 67 -6.06 17.20 10.34
C PHE A 67 -6.14 17.69 8.90
N ILE A 68 -5.02 18.11 8.30
CA ILE A 68 -4.96 18.37 6.86
C ILE A 68 -3.67 17.75 6.32
N VAL A 69 -3.79 16.51 5.83
CA VAL A 69 -2.96 16.05 4.73
C VAL A 69 -3.50 16.79 3.51
N GLN A 70 -2.74 17.76 3.00
CA GLN A 70 -3.05 18.39 1.72
C GLN A 70 -3.10 17.28 0.65
N PRO A 71 -4.16 17.20 -0.16
CA PRO A 71 -4.12 16.37 -1.35
C PRO A 71 -3.16 17.03 -2.34
N ASP A 72 -1.99 16.42 -2.55
CA ASP A 72 -1.13 16.75 -3.68
C ASP A 72 -1.88 16.42 -4.97
N GLN A 73 -2.54 17.42 -5.55
CA GLN A 73 -2.93 17.39 -6.94
C GLN A 73 -1.66 17.54 -7.79
N GLN A 74 -0.99 16.42 -8.11
CA GLN A 74 0.04 16.42 -9.14
C GLN A 74 -0.41 15.66 -10.39
N ARG A 75 -0.76 16.51 -11.38
CA ARG A 75 -0.57 16.37 -12.83
C ARG A 75 -1.10 15.09 -13.50
N TYR A 76 -2.39 15.13 -13.85
CA TYR A 76 -2.80 14.66 -15.17
C TYR A 76 -2.31 15.69 -16.22
N GLY A 77 -1.71 15.19 -17.30
CA GLY A 77 -1.08 15.99 -18.34
C GLY A 77 -2.01 17.06 -18.93
N GLN A 78 -1.48 18.26 -19.07
CA GLN A 78 -2.05 19.31 -19.92
C GLN A 78 -2.07 18.81 -21.38
N PRO A 79 -3.20 18.88 -22.09
CA PRO A 79 -3.18 18.68 -23.54
C PRO A 79 -2.43 19.84 -24.19
N VAL A 80 -1.41 19.50 -24.99
CA VAL A 80 -0.67 20.43 -25.85
C VAL A 80 -1.67 21.13 -26.78
N PRO A 81 -1.61 22.48 -26.96
CA PRO A 81 -2.47 23.16 -27.93
C PRO A 81 -2.15 22.66 -29.35
N SER A 82 -3.16 22.15 -30.04
CA SER A 82 -3.05 21.79 -31.47
C SER A 82 -2.95 23.07 -32.31
N PRO A 83 -2.13 23.12 -33.38
CA PRO A 83 -2.10 24.26 -34.29
C PRO A 83 -3.41 24.36 -35.05
N GLN A 84 -4.13 25.48 -34.91
CA GLN A 84 -5.27 25.81 -35.76
C GLN A 84 -4.78 26.18 -37.17
N TYR A 85 -4.96 25.27 -38.13
CA TYR A 85 -4.93 25.63 -39.55
C TYR A 85 -6.29 26.21 -39.93
N GLY A 86 -6.33 27.52 -40.21
CA GLY A 86 -7.52 28.20 -40.73
C GLY A 86 -7.81 27.77 -42.16
N ASN A 87 -9.06 27.41 -42.43
CA ASN A 87 -9.56 27.13 -43.78
C ASN A 87 -10.44 28.33 -44.22
N PRO A 88 -10.25 28.94 -45.41
CA PRO A 88 -11.04 30.10 -45.83
C PRO A 88 -12.43 29.65 -46.31
N GLN A 89 -13.50 30.18 -45.70
CA GLN A 89 -14.86 30.03 -46.23
C GLN A 89 -15.14 31.07 -47.32
N TYR A 90 -15.65 30.55 -48.43
CA TYR A 90 -16.08 31.26 -49.63
C TYR A 90 -17.27 32.20 -49.37
N ASN A 91 -17.25 33.34 -50.06
CA ASN A 91 -18.29 34.35 -50.10
C ASN A 91 -19.37 33.98 -51.12
N ALA A 92 -20.65 34.13 -50.76
CA ALA A 92 -21.77 34.13 -51.70
C ALA A 92 -22.79 35.18 -51.25
N GLY A 93 -22.94 36.26 -52.04
CA GLY A 93 -24.08 37.16 -51.94
C GLY A 93 -25.35 36.50 -52.52
N THR A 94 -26.55 37.01 -52.25
CA THR A 94 -27.16 38.20 -52.88
C THR A 94 -28.68 38.27 -52.58
N TYR A 95 -29.21 39.50 -52.54
CA TYR A 95 -30.59 39.98 -52.83
C TYR A 95 -31.77 39.93 -51.82
N GLY A 96 -32.44 41.09 -51.70
CA GLY A 96 -33.89 41.28 -51.46
C GLY A 96 -34.23 42.03 -50.16
N ALA A 97 -34.35 43.37 -50.12
CA ALA A 97 -35.46 44.25 -50.56
C ALA A 97 -36.72 44.24 -49.63
N GLY A 98 -37.06 45.42 -49.05
CA GLY A 98 -38.46 45.80 -48.77
C GLY A 98 -38.81 46.32 -47.34
N PRO A 99 -39.69 47.33 -47.17
CA PRO A 99 -39.45 48.49 -46.27
C PRO A 99 -40.62 48.85 -45.29
N TYR A 100 -40.42 49.95 -44.53
CA TYR A 100 -41.37 50.76 -43.71
C TYR A 100 -41.74 50.14 -42.33
N ASP A 101 -41.95 50.85 -41.21
CA ASP A 101 -42.52 52.18 -40.97
C ASP A 101 -42.17 52.72 -39.55
N SER A 102 -42.44 54.01 -39.40
CA SER A 102 -42.29 55.06 -38.38
C SER A 102 -42.70 54.82 -36.91
N GLY A 103 -42.16 55.69 -36.02
CA GLY A 103 -42.72 55.96 -34.70
C GLY A 103 -41.78 56.71 -33.73
N GLN A 104 -41.84 58.04 -33.73
CA GLN A 104 -41.10 58.98 -32.86
C GLN A 104 -41.53 58.95 -31.37
N TYR A 105 -40.62 59.37 -30.48
CA TYR A 105 -40.74 60.26 -29.29
C TYR A 105 -39.49 59.98 -28.41
N GLY A 106 -38.69 60.89 -27.87
CA GLY A 106 -38.63 62.36 -27.84
C GLY A 106 -37.22 62.74 -27.33
N GLY A 107 -36.75 63.93 -27.68
CA GLY A 107 -35.35 64.35 -27.53
C GLY A 107 -34.96 64.89 -26.14
N GLY A 108 -33.64 64.88 -25.92
CA GLY A 108 -32.92 65.62 -24.88
C GLY A 108 -31.44 65.72 -25.27
N GLN A 109 -30.98 66.95 -25.51
CA GLN A 109 -29.69 67.41 -26.06
C GLN A 109 -28.51 67.08 -25.10
N TYR A 110 -27.22 66.94 -25.48
CA TYR A 110 -26.36 67.78 -26.32
C TYR A 110 -25.15 67.02 -26.93
N ALA A 111 -24.77 67.50 -28.13
CA ALA A 111 -23.57 67.40 -28.98
C ALA A 111 -22.19 67.12 -28.30
N ALA A 112 -21.12 66.60 -28.94
CA ALA A 112 -20.66 66.54 -30.34
C ALA A 112 -19.65 65.38 -30.59
N ALA A 113 -19.46 65.00 -31.85
CA ALA A 113 -18.61 63.92 -32.41
C ALA A 113 -17.16 64.40 -32.76
N PRO A 114 -16.28 63.70 -33.55
CA PRO A 114 -16.20 62.30 -34.01
C PRO A 114 -14.77 61.65 -34.03
N GLN A 115 -14.75 60.32 -34.23
CA GLN A 115 -13.77 59.48 -34.99
C GLN A 115 -12.27 59.32 -34.58
N TYR A 116 -11.63 58.36 -35.28
CA TYR A 116 -10.25 57.84 -35.24
C TYR A 116 -10.03 56.67 -34.27
N GLY A 117 -9.46 55.51 -34.63
CA GLY A 117 -8.66 55.11 -35.78
C GLY A 117 -7.65 54.08 -35.26
N TYR A 118 -7.63 52.86 -35.80
CA TYR A 118 -6.75 51.78 -35.37
C TYR A 118 -5.27 52.10 -35.67
N GLY A 119 -4.39 51.92 -34.69
CA GLY A 119 -2.93 51.96 -34.86
C GLY A 119 -2.21 51.24 -33.72
N GLN A 120 -1.50 50.16 -34.03
CA GLN A 120 -0.64 49.39 -33.12
C GLN A 120 0.65 50.18 -32.78
N PRO A 121 1.19 50.10 -31.55
CA PRO A 121 2.35 50.88 -31.14
C PRO A 121 3.70 50.25 -31.52
N TYR A 122 4.57 51.09 -32.10
CA TYR A 122 6.01 50.91 -32.24
C TYR A 122 6.71 51.42 -30.96
N TYR A 123 7.63 50.65 -30.38
CA TYR A 123 8.45 51.08 -29.23
C TYR A 123 9.84 51.52 -29.69
N PRO A 124 10.25 52.78 -29.45
CA PRO A 124 11.64 53.23 -29.63
C PRO A 124 12.49 53.01 -28.37
N ASN A 125 13.76 52.64 -28.60
CA ASN A 125 14.81 52.48 -27.59
C ASN A 125 15.45 53.84 -27.23
N PRO A 126 15.62 54.23 -25.95
CA PRO A 126 16.25 55.50 -25.58
C PRO A 126 17.65 55.36 -24.95
N TYR A 127 18.47 56.40 -25.14
CA TYR A 127 19.82 56.69 -24.57
C TYR A 127 21.01 55.95 -25.22
N GLY A 128 22.14 56.55 -25.57
CA GLY A 128 22.70 57.89 -25.40
C GLY A 128 24.22 57.79 -25.68
N SER A 129 24.79 58.81 -26.33
CA SER A 129 26.15 58.87 -26.90
C SER A 129 27.31 59.02 -25.90
N SER A 130 28.47 58.40 -26.19
CA SER A 130 29.81 59.02 -26.11
C SER A 130 30.92 58.07 -26.59
N ALA A 131 31.77 58.52 -27.52
CA ALA A 131 32.97 57.81 -28.00
C ALA A 131 34.13 57.90 -26.98
N PRO A 132 35.11 56.97 -27.03
CA PRO A 132 36.47 57.42 -27.36
C PRO A 132 37.31 56.45 -28.23
N VAL A 133 38.05 57.08 -29.15
CA VAL A 133 39.42 56.82 -29.66
C VAL A 133 40.06 55.44 -29.39
N GLY A 134 40.38 54.71 -30.46
CA GLY A 134 41.12 53.45 -30.42
C GLY A 134 42.63 53.59 -30.67
N PRO A 135 43.42 52.51 -30.44
CA PRO A 135 44.74 52.34 -31.02
C PRO A 135 44.74 51.38 -32.23
N SER A 136 45.64 51.70 -33.15
CA SER A 136 45.99 51.08 -34.44
C SER A 136 46.34 49.59 -34.42
N VAL A 137 46.00 48.89 -35.50
CA VAL A 137 46.50 47.53 -35.83
C VAL A 137 47.08 47.55 -37.26
N PRO A 138 48.21 46.89 -37.56
CA PRO A 138 48.96 47.12 -38.81
C PRO A 138 48.38 46.36 -40.01
N ALA A 139 48.62 46.92 -41.20
CA ALA A 139 48.26 46.36 -42.49
C ALA A 139 49.18 45.21 -42.94
N TYR A 140 48.62 44.18 -43.57
CA TYR A 140 49.38 43.31 -44.50
C TYR A 140 48.55 42.86 -45.72
N SER A 141 49.04 43.32 -46.87
CA SER A 141 49.18 42.70 -48.20
C SER A 141 47.98 42.06 -48.93
N TYR A 142 47.63 42.66 -50.07
CA TYR A 142 46.81 42.07 -51.13
C TYR A 142 47.59 40.97 -51.89
N GLY A 143 47.01 39.77 -51.97
CA GLY A 143 47.40 38.72 -52.92
C GLY A 143 46.46 38.67 -54.13
N PRO A 144 46.90 38.20 -55.32
CA PRO A 144 46.13 38.32 -56.55
C PRO A 144 44.98 37.31 -56.63
N ALA A 145 43.94 37.69 -57.39
CA ALA A 145 42.71 36.94 -57.59
C ALA A 145 42.97 35.52 -58.15
N ARG A 146 42.43 34.49 -57.47
CA ARG A 146 42.32 33.14 -58.03
C ARG A 146 41.09 33.05 -58.93
N SER A 147 41.31 32.64 -60.17
CA SER A 147 40.29 32.20 -61.11
C SER A 147 39.59 30.94 -60.58
N TYR A 148 38.28 31.01 -60.41
CA TYR A 148 37.45 29.83 -60.12
C TYR A 148 37.20 29.05 -61.42
N GLN A 149 37.66 27.80 -61.46
CA GLN A 149 37.16 26.81 -62.44
C GLN A 149 35.77 26.31 -62.00
N PRO A 150 34.83 26.07 -62.92
CA PRO A 150 33.55 25.45 -62.56
C PRO A 150 33.73 23.98 -62.20
N GLN A 151 33.19 23.56 -61.05
CA GLN A 151 33.12 22.16 -60.63
C GLN A 151 32.22 21.33 -61.56
N PRO A 152 32.52 20.04 -61.79
CA PRO A 152 31.63 19.15 -62.53
C PRO A 152 30.35 18.85 -61.73
N GLN A 153 29.20 18.95 -62.39
CA GLN A 153 27.89 18.66 -61.80
C GLN A 153 27.79 17.17 -61.42
N LEU A 154 27.65 16.89 -60.12
CA LEU A 154 27.23 15.57 -59.64
C LEU A 154 25.74 15.39 -59.97
N GLN A 155 25.46 14.50 -60.92
CA GLN A 155 24.11 14.11 -61.28
C GLN A 155 23.54 13.23 -60.15
N SER A 156 22.62 13.75 -59.35
CA SER A 156 21.92 12.99 -58.32
C SER A 156 20.99 11.97 -58.99
N GLN A 157 21.27 10.67 -58.84
CA GLN A 157 20.32 9.62 -59.20
C GLN A 157 19.08 9.74 -58.31
N ALA A 158 17.95 10.14 -58.90
CA ALA A 158 16.65 10.15 -58.24
C ALA A 158 16.21 8.70 -57.97
N GLN A 159 16.26 8.28 -56.71
CA GLN A 159 15.54 7.09 -56.26
C GLN A 159 14.04 7.35 -56.42
N PRO A 160 13.26 6.46 -57.06
CA PRO A 160 11.81 6.64 -57.16
C PRO A 160 11.22 6.60 -55.75
N GLN A 161 10.72 7.75 -55.28
CA GLN A 161 9.93 7.81 -54.07
C GLN A 161 8.67 6.97 -54.28
N THR A 162 8.53 5.91 -53.49
CA THR A 162 7.28 5.16 -53.40
C THR A 162 6.22 6.11 -52.83
N TYR A 163 5.34 6.60 -53.71
CA TYR A 163 4.20 7.42 -53.32
C TYR A 163 3.24 6.57 -52.49
N ILE A 164 3.23 6.79 -51.17
CA ILE A 164 2.23 6.21 -50.28
C ILE A 164 1.03 7.17 -50.31
N PRO A 165 -0.11 6.80 -50.93
CA PRO A 165 -1.26 7.71 -51.02
C PRO A 165 -1.80 8.05 -49.62
N TYR A 166 -1.92 9.36 -49.35
CA TYR A 166 -2.33 9.96 -48.08
C TYR A 166 -3.79 9.71 -47.64
N TRP A 167 -4.51 8.72 -48.20
CA TRP A 167 -5.95 8.58 -47.98
C TRP A 167 -6.45 7.20 -47.55
N ALA A 168 -5.59 6.25 -47.22
CA ALA A 168 -6.02 5.15 -46.35
C ALA A 168 -5.96 5.65 -44.88
N ALA A 169 -6.81 6.63 -44.55
CA ALA A 169 -7.11 6.91 -43.15
C ALA A 169 -7.66 5.61 -42.58
N VAL A 170 -6.82 4.85 -41.87
CA VAL A 170 -7.26 3.68 -41.12
C VAL A 170 -8.41 4.18 -40.26
N PRO A 171 -9.65 3.68 -40.41
CA PRO A 171 -10.76 4.20 -39.64
C PRO A 171 -10.43 3.97 -38.17
N VAL A 172 -10.10 5.06 -37.46
CA VAL A 172 -9.93 5.03 -36.01
C VAL A 172 -11.31 4.80 -35.44
N GLN A 173 -11.65 3.53 -35.25
CA GLN A 173 -12.91 3.14 -34.63
C GLN A 173 -12.99 3.86 -33.26
N PRO A 174 -14.07 4.59 -32.97
CA PRO A 174 -14.20 5.29 -31.69
C PRO A 174 -14.12 4.26 -30.56
N ILE A 175 -13.15 4.44 -29.65
CA ILE A 175 -12.99 3.54 -28.51
C ILE A 175 -14.18 3.72 -27.58
N ASP A 176 -14.99 2.67 -27.42
CA ASP A 176 -16.00 2.65 -26.37
C ASP A 176 -15.31 2.59 -25.00
N LEU A 177 -15.23 3.74 -24.34
CA LEU A 177 -14.59 3.92 -23.03
C LEU A 177 -15.24 3.04 -21.95
N ARG A 178 -16.56 2.78 -22.02
CA ARG A 178 -17.25 1.92 -21.04
C ARG A 178 -16.88 0.47 -21.24
N LYS A 179 -16.84 -0.01 -22.49
CA LYS A 179 -16.39 -1.36 -22.82
C LYS A 179 -14.91 -1.55 -22.50
N ALA A 180 -14.07 -0.55 -22.80
CA ALA A 180 -12.65 -0.54 -22.43
C ALA A 180 -12.48 -0.65 -20.90
N TRP A 181 -13.19 0.18 -20.13
CA TRP A 181 -13.20 0.13 -18.66
C TRP A 181 -13.62 -1.23 -18.11
N ARG A 182 -14.74 -1.79 -18.60
CA ARG A 182 -15.25 -3.11 -18.18
C ARG A 182 -14.26 -4.23 -18.47
N THR A 183 -13.58 -4.15 -19.61
CA THR A 183 -12.58 -5.14 -20.02
C THR A 183 -11.33 -5.01 -19.15
N TRP A 184 -10.83 -3.78 -18.96
CA TRP A 184 -9.65 -3.50 -18.16
C TRP A 184 -9.81 -3.92 -16.69
N ARG A 185 -10.90 -3.50 -16.02
CA ARG A 185 -11.14 -3.88 -14.62
C ARG A 185 -11.21 -5.39 -14.40
N ARG A 186 -11.80 -6.12 -15.36
CA ARG A 186 -11.88 -7.59 -15.34
C ARG A 186 -10.50 -8.21 -15.52
N LYS A 187 -9.68 -7.72 -16.46
CA LYS A 187 -8.31 -8.21 -16.68
C LYS A 187 -7.44 -8.03 -15.44
N VAL A 188 -7.42 -6.82 -14.87
CA VAL A 188 -6.65 -6.50 -13.65
C VAL A 188 -7.04 -7.44 -12.52
N THR A 189 -8.34 -7.53 -12.22
CA THR A 189 -8.84 -8.39 -11.11
C THR A 189 -8.57 -9.86 -11.39
N ASN A 190 -8.80 -10.33 -12.63
CA ASN A 190 -8.61 -11.71 -13.00
C ASN A 190 -7.14 -12.15 -12.87
N ARG A 191 -6.21 -11.29 -13.27
CA ARG A 191 -4.76 -11.53 -13.14
C ARG A 191 -4.32 -11.55 -11.68
N ALA A 192 -4.74 -10.56 -10.89
CA ALA A 192 -4.36 -10.47 -9.50
C ALA A 192 -4.88 -11.67 -8.70
N MET A 193 -6.15 -12.02 -8.87
CA MET A 193 -6.76 -13.20 -8.22
C MET A 193 -6.24 -14.53 -8.77
N GLY A 194 -5.86 -14.57 -10.05
CA GLY A 194 -5.22 -15.75 -10.63
C GLY A 194 -3.88 -16.07 -9.96
N LEU A 195 -3.10 -15.04 -9.60
CA LEU A 195 -1.88 -15.24 -8.82
C LEU A 195 -2.18 -15.71 -7.39
N THR A 196 -3.19 -15.12 -6.72
CA THR A 196 -3.63 -15.56 -5.39
C THR A 196 -4.10 -17.01 -5.39
N LEU A 197 -4.86 -17.42 -6.41
CA LEU A 197 -5.25 -18.83 -6.62
C LEU A 197 -4.04 -19.74 -6.82
N ALA A 198 -3.09 -19.33 -7.67
CA ALA A 198 -1.88 -20.11 -7.90
C ALA A 198 -1.05 -20.26 -6.61
N TYR A 199 -0.97 -19.20 -5.80
CA TYR A 199 -0.34 -19.24 -4.48
C TYR A 199 -1.03 -20.26 -3.57
N GLN A 200 -2.38 -20.23 -3.49
CA GLN A 200 -3.14 -21.22 -2.74
C GLN A 200 -2.89 -22.65 -3.24
N GLY A 201 -2.86 -22.86 -4.55
CA GLY A 201 -2.50 -24.15 -5.16
C GLY A 201 -1.11 -24.63 -4.76
N MET A 202 -0.12 -23.72 -4.72
CA MET A 202 1.25 -24.06 -4.29
C MET A 202 1.33 -24.38 -2.79
N MET A 203 0.47 -23.79 -1.95
CA MET A 203 0.33 -24.20 -0.56
C MET A 203 -0.11 -25.66 -0.46
N TYR A 204 -1.14 -26.06 -1.21
CA TYR A 204 -1.59 -27.45 -1.24
C TYR A 204 -0.50 -28.40 -1.76
N VAL A 205 0.25 -28.02 -2.80
CA VAL A 205 1.39 -28.82 -3.29
C VAL A 205 2.43 -29.03 -2.19
N GLY A 206 2.82 -27.96 -1.48
CA GLY A 206 3.78 -28.06 -0.37
C GLY A 206 3.25 -28.91 0.79
N ALA A 207 1.97 -28.75 1.14
CA ALA A 207 1.31 -29.53 2.20
C ALA A 207 1.25 -31.02 1.85
N ILE A 208 0.86 -31.37 0.62
CA ILE A 208 0.81 -32.77 0.15
C ILE A 208 2.20 -33.39 0.17
N ALA A 209 3.21 -32.68 -0.33
CA ALA A 209 4.59 -33.18 -0.32
C ALA A 209 5.09 -33.45 1.11
N ALA A 210 4.86 -32.52 2.04
CA ALA A 210 5.22 -32.69 3.44
C ALA A 210 4.45 -33.81 4.13
N SER A 211 3.16 -33.96 3.81
CA SER A 211 2.30 -35.02 4.36
C SER A 211 2.75 -36.41 3.91
N ILE A 212 3.21 -36.56 2.66
CA ILE A 212 3.78 -37.82 2.16
C ILE A 212 5.07 -38.17 2.92
N VAL A 213 5.93 -37.18 3.17
CA VAL A 213 7.16 -37.38 3.95
C VAL A 213 6.82 -37.79 5.39
N ALA A 214 5.84 -37.13 6.01
CA ALA A 214 5.34 -37.50 7.33
C ALA A 214 4.84 -38.95 7.35
N LEU A 215 4.00 -39.35 6.39
CA LEU A 215 3.50 -40.72 6.29
C LEU A 215 4.62 -41.76 6.16
N ILE A 216 5.65 -41.47 5.36
CA ILE A 216 6.82 -42.34 5.24
C ILE A 216 7.55 -42.43 6.58
N ALA A 217 7.79 -41.31 7.26
CA ALA A 217 8.44 -41.29 8.57
C ALA A 217 7.64 -42.07 9.63
N ALA A 218 6.31 -41.96 9.63
CA ALA A 218 5.41 -42.75 10.47
C ALA A 218 5.61 -44.25 10.24
N SER A 219 5.63 -44.66 8.95
CA SER A 219 5.80 -46.06 8.57
C SER A 219 7.15 -46.64 9.00
N VAL A 220 8.22 -45.85 8.92
CA VAL A 220 9.59 -46.26 9.28
C VAL A 220 9.78 -46.32 10.80
N THR A 221 9.14 -45.42 11.55
CA THR A 221 9.26 -45.36 13.02
C THR A 221 8.26 -46.25 13.75
N GLY A 222 7.29 -46.84 13.04
CA GLY A 222 6.24 -47.66 13.62
C GLY A 222 5.22 -46.86 14.46
N LYS A 223 5.23 -45.53 14.37
CA LYS A 223 4.26 -44.66 15.04
C LYS A 223 3.04 -44.46 14.14
N GLN A 224 1.85 -44.77 14.64
CA GLN A 224 0.60 -44.57 13.91
C GLN A 224 0.15 -43.10 13.90
N ASP A 225 0.53 -42.34 14.91
CA ASP A 225 0.26 -40.91 15.02
C ASP A 225 1.58 -40.18 15.29
N LEU A 226 1.89 -39.23 14.41
CA LEU A 226 3.10 -38.43 14.48
C LEU A 226 2.92 -37.17 15.36
N GLY A 227 1.69 -36.90 15.81
CA GLY A 227 1.32 -35.81 16.70
C GLY A 227 1.42 -34.42 16.07
N THR A 228 0.89 -33.44 16.79
CA THR A 228 0.73 -32.03 16.37
C THR A 228 1.99 -31.32 15.90
N SER A 229 3.18 -31.84 16.25
CA SER A 229 4.46 -31.30 15.78
C SER A 229 4.63 -31.38 14.27
N TRP A 230 4.07 -32.41 13.63
CA TRP A 230 4.12 -32.58 12.18
C TRP A 230 3.13 -31.69 11.46
N ASP A 231 1.98 -31.38 12.04
CA ASP A 231 1.02 -30.42 11.45
C ASP A 231 1.66 -29.04 11.31
N GLY A 232 2.39 -28.59 12.33
CA GLY A 232 3.17 -27.36 12.27
C GLY A 232 4.27 -27.40 11.19
N ILE A 233 4.97 -28.53 11.04
CA ILE A 233 6.01 -28.71 10.01
C ILE A 233 5.38 -28.69 8.61
N ILE A 234 4.28 -29.43 8.40
CA ILE A 234 3.55 -29.49 7.13
C ILE A 234 3.08 -28.09 6.73
N SER A 235 2.53 -27.34 7.69
CA SER A 235 2.06 -25.97 7.47
C SER A 235 3.20 -25.00 7.11
N LEU A 236 4.36 -25.12 7.79
CA LEU A 236 5.56 -24.34 7.44
C LEU A 236 6.06 -24.66 6.02
N VAL A 237 6.16 -25.95 5.67
CA VAL A 237 6.60 -26.35 4.31
C VAL A 237 5.61 -25.86 3.25
N SER A 238 4.30 -25.95 3.54
CA SER A 238 3.23 -25.44 2.68
C SER A 238 3.39 -23.95 2.39
N VAL A 239 3.48 -23.11 3.43
CA VAL A 239 3.57 -21.66 3.26
C VAL A 239 4.90 -21.23 2.64
N ILE A 240 6.02 -21.89 2.98
CA ILE A 240 7.34 -21.61 2.38
C ILE A 240 7.34 -21.95 0.89
N THR A 241 6.71 -23.07 0.51
CA THR A 241 6.59 -23.48 -0.90
C THR A 241 5.83 -22.42 -1.72
N ALA A 242 4.68 -21.96 -1.21
CA ALA A 242 3.91 -20.92 -1.87
C ALA A 242 4.61 -19.56 -1.88
N PHE A 243 5.30 -19.20 -0.80
CA PHE A 243 6.09 -17.98 -0.74
C PHE A 243 7.27 -18.00 -1.71
N GLY A 244 7.97 -19.13 -1.84
CA GLY A 244 9.00 -19.33 -2.84
C GLY A 244 8.47 -19.12 -4.27
N PHE A 245 7.30 -19.68 -4.58
CA PHE A 245 6.60 -19.41 -5.84
C PHE A 245 6.29 -17.91 -6.03
N LEU A 246 5.80 -17.24 -4.99
CA LEU A 246 5.48 -15.81 -5.05
C LEU A 246 6.73 -14.97 -5.33
N LEU A 247 7.85 -15.28 -4.67
CA LEU A 247 9.14 -14.63 -4.91
C LEU A 247 9.59 -14.82 -6.35
N LEU A 248 9.52 -16.03 -6.91
CA LEU A 248 9.86 -16.25 -8.32
C LEU A 248 9.01 -15.36 -9.24
N MET A 249 7.71 -15.24 -8.96
CA MET A 249 6.77 -14.47 -9.78
C MET A 249 6.85 -12.94 -9.58
N ARG A 250 7.32 -12.46 -8.43
CA ARG A 250 7.24 -11.04 -8.03
C ARG A 250 8.52 -10.47 -7.40
N HIS A 251 9.67 -11.15 -7.54
CA HIS A 251 10.95 -10.72 -6.95
C HIS A 251 11.28 -9.26 -7.23
N ARG A 252 11.03 -8.75 -8.45
CA ARG A 252 11.38 -7.37 -8.84
C ARG A 252 10.65 -6.30 -8.03
N ASP A 253 9.48 -6.62 -7.48
CA ASP A 253 8.76 -5.73 -6.58
C ASP A 253 9.12 -6.04 -5.13
N ILE A 254 9.08 -7.31 -4.71
CA ILE A 254 9.20 -7.71 -3.31
C ILE A 254 10.56 -7.32 -2.71
N ILE A 255 11.65 -7.33 -3.48
CA ILE A 255 12.99 -7.00 -2.94
C ILE A 255 13.22 -5.49 -2.76
N THR A 256 12.30 -4.64 -3.21
CA THR A 256 12.46 -3.18 -3.17
C THR A 256 12.11 -2.63 -1.80
N ARG A 257 12.81 -1.57 -1.37
CA ARG A 257 12.55 -0.91 -0.07
C ARG A 257 11.13 -0.33 -0.02
N GLU A 258 10.68 0.20 -1.15
CA GLU A 258 9.39 0.87 -1.34
C GLU A 258 8.22 -0.12 -1.20
N PHE A 259 8.42 -1.40 -1.52
CA PHE A 259 7.44 -2.44 -1.27
C PHE A 259 7.13 -2.62 0.22
N TRP A 260 8.17 -2.57 1.07
CA TRP A 260 8.05 -2.82 2.50
C TRP A 260 7.68 -1.57 3.31
N LEU A 261 8.38 -0.46 3.06
CA LEU A 261 8.23 0.78 3.82
C LEU A 261 7.20 1.74 3.23
N GLY A 262 6.74 1.47 2.01
CA GLY A 262 5.92 2.39 1.24
C GLY A 262 6.72 3.54 0.63
N GLY A 263 6.05 4.30 -0.24
CA GLY A 263 6.61 5.41 -0.99
C GLY A 263 6.32 5.34 -2.49
N SER A 264 6.93 6.27 -3.23
CA SER A 264 6.87 6.33 -4.68
C SER A 264 7.73 5.24 -5.29
N HIS A 265 7.15 4.38 -6.12
CA HIS A 265 7.87 3.34 -6.84
C HIS A 265 7.34 3.20 -8.25
N VAL A 266 8.17 2.66 -9.13
CA VAL A 266 7.79 2.34 -10.51
C VAL A 266 7.09 0.99 -10.51
N ASP A 267 5.87 0.95 -11.03
CA ASP A 267 5.11 -0.30 -11.17
C ASP A 267 5.82 -1.21 -12.20
N THR A 268 6.46 -2.30 -11.74
CA THR A 268 7.17 -3.24 -12.62
C THR A 268 6.28 -4.37 -13.15
N TYR A 269 5.14 -4.58 -12.48
CA TYR A 269 4.10 -5.53 -12.85
C TYR A 269 2.76 -4.82 -13.04
N GLY A 270 1.86 -5.42 -13.82
CA GLY A 270 0.61 -4.77 -14.21
C GLY A 270 0.21 -5.08 -15.64
N GLU A 271 -0.98 -4.60 -16.00
CA GLU A 271 -1.36 -4.36 -17.39
C GLU A 271 -0.36 -3.41 -18.07
N PRO A 272 -0.22 -3.45 -19.42
CA PRO A 272 0.73 -2.59 -20.13
C PRO A 272 0.59 -1.09 -19.83
N ASN A 273 -0.62 -0.63 -19.49
CA ASN A 273 -0.90 0.75 -19.12
C ASN A 273 -0.61 1.10 -17.65
N GLN A 274 -0.26 0.11 -16.82
CA GLN A 274 0.17 0.29 -15.43
C GLN A 274 1.70 0.27 -15.33
N ARG A 275 2.37 -0.56 -16.14
CA ARG A 275 3.83 -0.71 -16.10
C ARG A 275 4.56 0.61 -16.38
N GLY A 276 5.62 0.87 -15.62
CA GLY A 276 6.43 2.08 -15.77
C GLY A 276 5.81 3.33 -15.14
N ARG A 277 4.57 3.24 -14.62
CA ARG A 277 3.95 4.35 -13.89
C ARG A 277 4.59 4.48 -12.51
N ILE A 278 4.80 5.72 -12.07
CA ILE A 278 5.14 6.00 -10.67
C ILE A 278 3.86 5.97 -9.85
N SER A 279 3.77 5.04 -8.91
CA SER A 279 2.64 4.90 -7.99
C SER A 279 3.11 5.05 -6.54
N GLN A 280 2.27 5.66 -5.71
CA GLN A 280 2.55 5.84 -4.28
C GLN A 280 1.70 4.89 -3.44
N TYR A 281 2.33 4.00 -2.68
CA TYR A 281 1.67 3.04 -1.80
C TYR A 281 2.28 3.15 -0.41
N GLY A 282 1.49 3.34 0.65
CA GLY A 282 2.03 3.69 1.96
C GLY A 282 2.82 5.01 1.98
N GLY A 283 3.72 5.14 2.95
CA GLY A 283 4.58 6.30 3.20
C GLY A 283 4.16 7.15 4.41
N GLY A 284 3.01 6.84 5.03
CA GLY A 284 2.58 7.47 6.28
C GLY A 284 3.43 7.05 7.47
N ARG A 285 3.72 7.99 8.38
CA ARG A 285 4.44 7.70 9.62
C ARG A 285 3.48 7.19 10.69
N MET A 286 3.69 5.95 11.15
CA MET A 286 2.91 5.38 12.25
C MET A 286 3.27 6.09 13.56
N ARG A 287 2.27 6.64 14.25
CA ARG A 287 2.44 7.19 15.60
C ARG A 287 2.05 6.11 16.62
N PRO A 288 2.64 6.09 17.82
CA PRO A 288 2.30 5.10 18.85
C PRO A 288 0.81 5.06 19.18
N LEU A 289 0.14 6.22 19.26
CA LEU A 289 -1.29 6.31 19.49
C LEU A 289 -2.12 5.60 18.39
N TRP A 290 -1.73 5.73 17.12
CA TRP A 290 -2.43 5.06 16.03
C TRP A 290 -2.22 3.55 16.08
N PHE A 291 -1.01 3.11 16.41
CA PHE A 291 -0.74 1.69 16.61
C PHE A 291 -1.60 1.08 17.73
N LEU A 292 -1.70 1.77 18.87
CA LEU A 292 -2.59 1.36 19.96
C LEU A 292 -4.07 1.38 19.56
N ALA A 293 -4.50 2.37 18.77
CA ALA A 293 -5.86 2.42 18.25
C ALA A 293 -6.16 1.23 17.33
N PHE A 294 -5.21 0.81 16.49
CA PHE A 294 -5.38 -0.37 15.63
C PHE A 294 -5.38 -1.69 16.42
N ILE A 295 -4.58 -1.80 17.49
CA ILE A 295 -4.67 -2.93 18.43
C ILE A 295 -6.06 -2.98 19.08
N ALA A 296 -6.56 -1.84 19.58
CA ALA A 296 -7.89 -1.76 20.18
C ALA A 296 -9.01 -2.13 19.18
N LEU A 297 -8.87 -1.71 17.91
CA LEU A 297 -9.79 -2.15 16.85
C LEU A 297 -9.69 -3.65 16.58
N GLY A 298 -8.49 -4.22 16.55
CA GLY A 298 -8.29 -5.68 16.39
C GLY A 298 -8.92 -6.48 17.52
N LEU A 299 -8.67 -6.08 18.78
CA LEU A 299 -9.32 -6.66 19.96
C LEU A 299 -10.85 -6.48 19.92
N GLY A 300 -11.34 -5.36 19.39
CA GLY A 300 -12.77 -5.16 19.18
C GLY A 300 -13.36 -6.11 18.14
N VAL A 301 -12.67 -6.38 17.05
CA VAL A 301 -13.09 -7.39 16.06
C VAL A 301 -13.14 -8.78 16.72
N GLN A 302 -12.09 -9.16 17.44
CA GLN A 302 -12.06 -10.43 18.19
C GLN A 302 -13.24 -10.50 19.17
N GLY A 303 -13.45 -9.44 19.95
CA GLY A 303 -14.52 -9.38 20.94
C GLY A 303 -15.91 -9.50 20.33
N VAL A 304 -16.18 -8.86 19.19
CA VAL A 304 -17.45 -9.05 18.47
C VAL A 304 -17.63 -10.50 18.04
N VAL A 305 -16.60 -11.12 17.46
CA VAL A 305 -16.67 -12.52 17.00
C VAL A 305 -16.89 -13.48 18.18
N THR A 306 -16.20 -13.30 19.31
CA THR A 306 -16.40 -14.07 20.54
C THR A 306 -17.81 -13.92 21.10
N LEU A 307 -18.34 -12.69 21.17
CA LEU A 307 -19.70 -12.45 21.67
C LEU A 307 -20.78 -13.02 20.74
N VAL A 308 -20.56 -12.99 19.42
CA VAL A 308 -21.43 -13.65 18.45
C VAL A 308 -21.43 -15.16 18.68
N GLN A 309 -20.26 -15.79 18.80
CA GLN A 309 -20.17 -17.22 19.11
C GLN A 309 -20.90 -17.58 20.41
N LEU A 310 -20.71 -16.77 21.47
CA LEU A 310 -21.42 -16.96 22.73
C LEU A 310 -22.95 -16.84 22.56
N ALA A 311 -23.43 -15.87 21.77
CA ALA A 311 -24.85 -15.71 21.50
C ALA A 311 -25.46 -16.93 20.79
N PHE A 312 -24.72 -17.51 19.85
CA PHE A 312 -25.11 -18.74 19.15
C PHE A 312 -25.08 -19.97 20.08
N ALA A 313 -24.06 -20.08 20.93
CA ALA A 313 -23.98 -21.12 21.97
C ALA A 313 -25.17 -21.06 22.94
N MET A 314 -25.59 -19.86 23.36
CA MET A 314 -26.75 -19.68 24.25
C MET A 314 -28.07 -20.16 23.65
N VAL A 315 -28.19 -20.24 22.32
CA VAL A 315 -29.39 -20.76 21.64
C VAL A 315 -29.23 -22.21 21.16
N GLY A 316 -28.15 -22.88 21.58
CA GLY A 316 -27.87 -24.28 21.25
C GLY A 316 -27.35 -24.49 19.81
N ALA A 317 -26.75 -23.47 19.20
CA ALA A 317 -26.22 -23.52 17.84
C ALA A 317 -24.72 -23.23 17.82
N ASP A 318 -23.91 -24.09 18.47
CA ASP A 318 -22.46 -23.90 18.57
C ASP A 318 -21.82 -23.73 17.19
N LEU A 319 -21.03 -22.66 17.05
CA LEU A 319 -20.28 -22.36 15.85
C LEU A 319 -18.88 -22.97 15.99
N ALA A 320 -18.74 -24.23 15.58
CA ALA A 320 -17.44 -24.89 15.54
C ALA A 320 -16.45 -24.09 14.67
N SER A 321 -15.22 -23.93 15.16
CA SER A 321 -14.14 -23.28 14.44
C SER A 321 -12.85 -24.08 14.58
N PRO A 322 -12.62 -25.10 13.72
CA PRO A 322 -11.41 -25.91 13.74
C PRO A 322 -10.14 -25.08 13.64
N THR A 323 -10.16 -23.99 12.87
CA THR A 323 -9.00 -23.12 12.75
C THR A 323 -8.73 -22.37 14.06
N SER A 324 -9.77 -21.93 14.78
CA SER A 324 -9.59 -21.29 16.10
C SER A 324 -9.08 -22.28 17.14
N GLU A 325 -9.56 -23.53 17.11
CA GLU A 325 -9.04 -24.61 17.97
C GLU A 325 -7.56 -24.89 17.68
N SER A 326 -7.17 -24.94 16.40
CA SER A 326 -5.76 -25.09 16.01
C SER A 326 -4.88 -23.93 16.47
N ILE A 327 -5.42 -22.71 16.56
CA ILE A 327 -4.72 -21.54 17.12
C ILE A 327 -4.52 -21.70 18.62
N ASN A 328 -5.51 -22.21 19.35
CA ASN A 328 -5.39 -22.48 20.78
C ASN A 328 -4.40 -23.63 21.06
N GLU A 329 -4.36 -24.65 20.19
CA GLU A 329 -3.40 -25.77 20.26
C GLU A 329 -2.01 -25.40 19.72
N SER A 330 -1.88 -24.29 18.99
CA SER A 330 -0.61 -23.85 18.37
C SER A 330 0.51 -23.62 19.38
N ALA A 331 0.15 -23.41 20.63
CA ALA A 331 1.09 -23.20 21.72
C ALA A 331 1.77 -24.48 22.22
N VAL A 332 1.28 -25.65 21.81
CA VAL A 332 1.81 -26.95 22.23
C VAL A 332 3.11 -27.28 21.49
N THR A 333 3.34 -26.72 20.29
CA THR A 333 4.55 -26.98 19.51
C THR A 333 5.19 -25.72 18.91
N VAL A 334 6.53 -25.69 18.92
CA VAL A 334 7.31 -24.56 18.36
C VAL A 334 7.05 -24.39 16.86
N SER A 335 6.87 -25.48 16.11
CA SER A 335 6.61 -25.43 14.67
C SER A 335 5.28 -24.76 14.34
N MET A 336 4.22 -25.09 15.09
CA MET A 336 2.90 -24.50 14.89
C MET A 336 2.85 -23.05 15.34
N TRP A 337 3.47 -22.70 16.48
CA TRP A 337 3.61 -21.31 16.90
C TRP A 337 4.40 -20.46 15.88
N LEU A 338 5.47 -21.00 15.30
CA LEU A 338 6.23 -20.30 14.25
C LEU A 338 5.38 -20.08 12.99
N TYR A 339 4.55 -21.05 12.61
CA TYR A 339 3.64 -20.93 11.49
C TYR A 339 2.56 -19.87 11.76
N ILE A 340 1.71 -20.08 12.76
CA ILE A 340 0.54 -19.23 13.05
C ILE A 340 0.96 -17.84 13.54
N GLY A 341 1.98 -17.77 14.40
CA GLY A 341 2.39 -16.52 15.02
C GLY A 341 3.22 -15.61 14.12
N LEU A 342 4.07 -16.18 13.26
CA LEU A 342 5.13 -15.42 12.59
C LEU A 342 5.17 -15.62 11.08
N VAL A 343 5.49 -16.81 10.60
CA VAL A 343 5.79 -17.06 9.18
C VAL A 343 4.52 -16.92 8.33
N GLY A 344 3.40 -17.50 8.77
CA GLY A 344 2.08 -17.36 8.14
C GLY A 344 1.68 -15.90 7.98
N PRO A 345 1.55 -15.13 9.08
CA PRO A 345 1.20 -13.71 9.02
C PRO A 345 2.10 -12.87 8.10
N ILE A 346 3.42 -13.11 8.09
CA ILE A 346 4.34 -12.40 7.19
C ILE A 346 4.02 -12.74 5.72
N CYS A 347 3.93 -14.03 5.38
CA CYS A 347 3.68 -14.48 4.02
C CYS A 347 2.30 -14.03 3.51
N GLU A 348 1.28 -14.10 4.35
CA GLU A 348 -0.07 -13.64 4.06
C GLU A 348 -0.11 -12.14 3.80
N GLU A 349 0.54 -11.32 4.63
CA GLU A 349 0.58 -9.88 4.40
C GLU A 349 1.31 -9.53 3.10
N VAL A 350 2.41 -10.21 2.79
CA VAL A 350 3.11 -10.03 1.50
C VAL A 350 2.20 -10.38 0.32
N LEU A 351 1.45 -11.48 0.40
CA LEU A 351 0.51 -11.88 -0.65
C LEU A 351 -0.66 -10.90 -0.77
N PHE A 352 -1.41 -10.68 0.30
CA PHE A 352 -2.69 -9.98 0.27
C PHE A 352 -2.52 -8.47 0.20
N ARG A 353 -1.58 -7.90 0.97
CA ARG A 353 -1.38 -6.45 1.07
C ARG A 353 -0.26 -6.01 0.14
N GLY A 354 0.86 -6.73 0.13
CA GLY A 354 2.00 -6.40 -0.73
C GLY A 354 1.70 -6.58 -2.22
N VAL A 355 1.11 -7.71 -2.62
CA VAL A 355 0.92 -8.06 -4.04
C VAL A 355 -0.51 -7.82 -4.51
N LEU A 356 -1.51 -8.52 -3.94
CA LEU A 356 -2.89 -8.47 -4.40
C LEU A 356 -3.48 -7.05 -4.30
N MET A 357 -3.42 -6.43 -3.12
CA MET A 357 -3.98 -5.10 -2.91
C MET A 357 -3.29 -4.03 -3.77
N LYS A 358 -1.97 -4.11 -3.92
CA LYS A 358 -1.21 -3.22 -4.80
C LYS A 358 -1.64 -3.35 -6.27
N GLU A 359 -1.83 -4.57 -6.78
CA GLU A 359 -2.32 -4.78 -8.15
C GLU A 359 -3.76 -4.29 -8.36
N LEU A 360 -4.60 -4.34 -7.32
CA LEU A 360 -6.00 -3.87 -7.38
C LEU A 360 -6.14 -2.35 -7.16
N LYS A 361 -5.16 -1.69 -6.54
CA LYS A 361 -5.19 -0.25 -6.22
C LYS A 361 -5.53 0.68 -7.39
N PRO A 362 -5.11 0.42 -8.65
CA PRO A 362 -5.52 1.22 -9.79
C PRO A 362 -7.04 1.25 -10.05
N LEU A 363 -7.80 0.31 -9.48
CA LEU A 363 -9.27 0.27 -9.51
C LEU A 363 -9.92 1.10 -8.38
N GLY A 364 -9.10 1.67 -7.49
CA GLY A 364 -9.47 2.52 -6.36
C GLY A 364 -9.07 1.89 -5.02
N ARG A 365 -8.65 2.73 -4.06
CA ARG A 365 -8.11 2.27 -2.77
C ARG A 365 -9.14 1.46 -1.98
N ASN A 366 -10.38 1.94 -1.87
CA ASN A 366 -11.43 1.21 -1.13
C ASN A 366 -11.69 -0.18 -1.72
N PHE A 367 -11.79 -0.29 -3.05
CA PHE A 367 -11.99 -1.59 -3.70
C PHE A 367 -10.81 -2.53 -3.43
N ALA A 368 -9.58 -2.02 -3.49
CA ALA A 368 -8.38 -2.82 -3.22
C ALA A 368 -8.34 -3.34 -1.77
N ILE A 369 -8.62 -2.47 -0.79
CA ILE A 369 -8.71 -2.84 0.64
C ILE A 369 -9.79 -3.90 0.86
N ILE A 370 -11.01 -3.65 0.38
CA ILE A 370 -12.15 -4.55 0.59
C ILE A 370 -11.93 -5.90 -0.10
N THR A 371 -11.44 -5.90 -1.35
CA THR A 371 -11.23 -7.14 -2.10
C THR A 371 -10.07 -7.96 -1.51
N SER A 372 -8.99 -7.30 -1.07
CA SER A 372 -7.88 -7.97 -0.39
C SER A 372 -8.32 -8.58 0.94
N ALA A 373 -9.05 -7.83 1.76
CA ALA A 373 -9.61 -8.33 3.01
C ALA A 373 -10.59 -9.49 2.80
N LEU A 374 -11.44 -9.42 1.78
CA LEU A 374 -12.38 -10.49 1.44
C LEU A 374 -11.66 -11.75 0.99
N ALA A 375 -10.66 -11.61 0.11
CA ALA A 375 -9.84 -12.75 -0.30
C ALA A 375 -9.11 -13.37 0.89
N PHE A 376 -8.58 -12.56 1.80
CA PHE A 376 -7.92 -13.00 3.03
C PHE A 376 -8.87 -13.74 3.99
N GLY A 377 -10.10 -13.24 4.19
CA GLY A 377 -11.10 -13.92 5.02
C GLY A 377 -11.53 -15.27 4.44
N LEU A 378 -11.79 -15.33 3.13
CA LEU A 378 -12.12 -16.58 2.45
C LEU A 378 -10.99 -17.61 2.53
N PHE A 379 -9.74 -17.16 2.48
CA PHE A 379 -8.55 -18.02 2.50
C PHE A 379 -8.38 -18.88 3.76
N HIS A 380 -9.09 -18.58 4.84
CA HIS A 380 -8.95 -19.28 6.12
C HIS A 380 -9.78 -20.57 6.21
N ASP A 381 -10.57 -20.91 5.19
CA ASP A 381 -11.34 -22.15 5.08
C ASP A 381 -12.18 -22.49 6.34
N ASP A 382 -12.62 -21.44 7.05
CA ASP A 382 -13.40 -21.50 8.29
C ASP A 382 -14.29 -20.25 8.37
N VAL A 383 -15.56 -20.41 8.74
CA VAL A 383 -16.53 -19.30 8.72
C VAL A 383 -16.27 -18.30 9.85
N VAL A 384 -15.97 -18.77 11.05
CA VAL A 384 -15.74 -17.94 12.23
C VAL A 384 -14.41 -17.20 12.08
N GLN A 385 -13.34 -17.94 11.83
CA GLN A 385 -12.01 -17.39 11.62
C GLN A 385 -11.95 -16.54 10.34
N GLY A 386 -12.62 -16.95 9.27
CA GLY A 386 -12.72 -16.17 8.04
C GLY A 386 -13.47 -14.84 8.25
N THR A 387 -14.47 -14.82 9.13
CA THR A 387 -15.16 -13.57 9.52
C THR A 387 -14.24 -12.64 10.30
N PHE A 388 -13.50 -13.16 11.29
CA PHE A 388 -12.47 -12.41 11.99
C PHE A 388 -11.43 -11.86 11.01
N ALA A 389 -10.86 -12.74 10.17
CA ALA A 389 -9.83 -12.42 9.20
C ALA A 389 -10.30 -11.36 8.19
N PHE A 390 -11.54 -11.42 7.71
CA PHE A 390 -12.10 -10.37 6.85
C PHE A 390 -12.11 -9.00 7.56
N LEU A 391 -12.69 -8.93 8.76
CA LEU A 391 -12.85 -7.67 9.50
C LEU A 391 -11.51 -7.08 9.94
N PHE A 392 -10.64 -7.92 10.51
CA PHE A 392 -9.28 -7.51 10.87
C PHE A 392 -8.46 -7.18 9.61
N GLY A 393 -8.70 -7.91 8.53
CA GLY A 393 -8.09 -7.69 7.23
C GLY A 393 -8.41 -6.34 6.60
N LEU A 394 -9.56 -5.72 6.92
CA LEU A 394 -9.86 -4.34 6.55
C LEU A 394 -8.96 -3.34 7.29
N ILE A 395 -8.67 -3.60 8.56
CA ILE A 395 -7.76 -2.79 9.39
C ILE A 395 -6.34 -2.90 8.83
N LEU A 396 -5.85 -4.14 8.65
CA LEU A 396 -4.53 -4.42 8.04
C LEU A 396 -4.42 -3.80 6.64
N GLY A 397 -5.46 -3.93 5.82
CA GLY A 397 -5.53 -3.33 4.49
C GLY A 397 -5.38 -1.81 4.52
N PHE A 398 -6.08 -1.13 5.45
CA PHE A 398 -5.92 0.31 5.65
C PHE A 398 -4.52 0.68 6.12
N VAL A 399 -3.98 -0.06 7.09
CA VAL A 399 -2.63 0.18 7.64
C VAL A 399 -1.57 0.06 6.53
N ALA A 400 -1.63 -0.98 5.70
CA ALA A 400 -0.70 -1.16 4.59
C ALA A 400 -0.86 -0.09 3.50
N MET A 401 -2.10 0.33 3.20
CA MET A 401 -2.39 1.34 2.16
C MET A 401 -1.84 2.72 2.52
N GLU A 402 -1.96 3.13 3.79
CA GLU A 402 -1.65 4.50 4.22
C GLU A 402 -0.30 4.62 4.95
N TYR A 403 0.15 3.58 5.66
CA TYR A 403 1.41 3.60 6.41
C TYR A 403 2.48 2.78 5.71
N SER A 404 2.50 1.46 5.90
CA SER A 404 3.44 0.57 5.21
C SER A 404 3.05 -0.90 5.39
N LEU A 405 3.59 -1.76 4.53
CA LEU A 405 3.43 -3.21 4.66
C LEU A 405 4.02 -3.72 5.98
N ILE A 406 5.16 -3.18 6.41
CA ILE A 406 5.80 -3.56 7.68
C ILE A 406 4.88 -3.29 8.88
N TRP A 407 4.14 -2.18 8.91
CA TRP A 407 3.21 -1.92 10.01
C TRP A 407 2.02 -2.88 10.03
N SER A 408 1.57 -3.31 8.85
CA SER A 408 0.53 -4.33 8.72
C SER A 408 1.03 -5.69 9.23
N ILE A 409 2.24 -6.10 8.81
CA ILE A 409 2.92 -7.30 9.32
C ILE A 409 3.10 -7.24 10.83
N ALA A 410 3.61 -6.12 11.35
CA ALA A 410 3.84 -5.96 12.79
C ALA A 410 2.54 -6.09 13.58
N LEU A 411 1.45 -5.49 13.12
CA LEU A 411 0.15 -5.61 13.77
C LEU A 411 -0.41 -7.03 13.68
N HIS A 412 -0.24 -7.70 12.53
CA HIS A 412 -0.73 -9.06 12.31
C HIS A 412 0.04 -10.09 13.15
N VAL A 413 1.37 -10.01 13.17
CA VAL A 413 2.25 -10.82 14.03
C VAL A 413 2.00 -10.53 15.50
N PHE A 414 1.83 -9.26 15.89
CA PHE A 414 1.52 -8.92 17.28
C PHE A 414 0.21 -9.56 17.74
N ASN A 415 -0.83 -9.54 16.89
CA ASN A 415 -2.08 -10.21 17.20
C ASN A 415 -1.90 -11.73 17.37
N ASN A 416 -1.26 -12.41 16.41
CA ASN A 416 -1.18 -13.87 16.43
C ASN A 416 -0.10 -14.41 17.37
N ALA A 417 1.14 -13.92 17.30
CA ALA A 417 2.23 -14.43 18.12
C ALA A 417 2.12 -13.99 19.59
N ILE A 418 1.76 -12.73 19.84
CA ILE A 418 1.83 -12.15 21.19
C ILE A 418 0.48 -12.26 21.91
N LEU A 419 -0.59 -11.73 21.32
CA LEU A 419 -1.90 -11.73 21.99
C LEU A 419 -2.48 -13.15 22.06
N SER A 420 -2.71 -13.78 20.90
CA SER A 420 -3.29 -15.13 20.84
C SER A 420 -2.30 -16.24 21.19
N GLY A 421 -1.02 -16.09 20.84
CA GLY A 421 0.01 -17.07 21.13
C GLY A 421 0.48 -17.00 22.59
N VAL A 422 1.35 -16.05 22.90
CA VAL A 422 2.04 -16.01 24.19
C VAL A 422 1.10 -15.68 25.36
N ILE A 423 0.33 -14.61 25.26
CA ILE A 423 -0.48 -14.10 26.39
C ILE A 423 -1.64 -15.05 26.68
N ASP A 424 -2.41 -15.43 25.66
CA ASP A 424 -3.58 -16.29 25.85
C ASP A 424 -3.19 -17.67 26.39
N THR A 425 -2.16 -18.31 25.82
CA THR A 425 -1.64 -19.59 26.33
C THR A 425 -1.15 -19.49 27.76
N TRP A 426 -0.37 -18.45 28.07
CA TRP A 426 0.14 -18.26 29.42
C TRP A 426 -1.05 -18.20 30.38
N LEU A 427 -2.07 -17.41 30.08
CA LEU A 427 -3.23 -17.27 30.94
C LEU A 427 -4.10 -18.53 31.02
N ALA A 428 -4.28 -19.25 29.91
CA ALA A 428 -4.97 -20.55 29.89
C ALA A 428 -4.29 -21.60 30.78
N GLY A 429 -2.96 -21.51 30.96
CA GLY A 429 -2.22 -22.37 31.88
C GLY A 429 -2.39 -22.04 33.37
N TYR A 430 -2.82 -20.82 33.71
CA TYR A 430 -3.02 -20.37 35.10
C TYR A 430 -4.49 -20.42 35.56
N LEU A 431 -5.44 -20.27 34.64
CA LEU A 431 -6.86 -20.21 34.94
C LEU A 431 -7.54 -21.57 34.77
N ASP A 432 -8.52 -21.86 35.63
CA ASP A 432 -9.44 -22.96 35.38
C ASP A 432 -10.42 -22.61 34.25
N SER A 433 -11.23 -23.57 33.80
CA SER A 433 -12.15 -23.37 32.67
C SER A 433 -13.13 -22.22 32.88
N THR A 434 -13.62 -22.03 34.11
CA THR A 434 -14.52 -20.94 34.46
C THR A 434 -13.78 -19.59 34.45
N GLY A 435 -12.59 -19.54 35.04
CA GLY A 435 -11.75 -18.35 35.04
C GLY A 435 -11.35 -17.91 33.63
N TYR A 436 -10.96 -18.86 32.77
CA TYR A 436 -10.63 -18.57 31.37
C TYR A 436 -11.83 -18.02 30.62
N ALA A 437 -13.02 -18.61 30.78
CA ALA A 437 -14.25 -18.09 30.16
C ALA A 437 -14.58 -16.65 30.61
N ILE A 438 -14.45 -16.34 31.90
CA ILE A 438 -14.65 -14.98 32.44
C ILE A 438 -13.63 -14.01 31.81
N TYR A 439 -12.37 -14.42 31.73
CA TYR A 439 -11.32 -13.62 31.09
C TYR A 439 -11.64 -13.34 29.62
N SER A 440 -11.99 -14.36 28.83
CA SER A 440 -12.29 -14.20 27.40
C SER A 440 -13.46 -13.24 27.18
N ILE A 441 -14.51 -13.33 28.01
CA ILE A 441 -15.66 -12.40 27.97
C ILE A 441 -15.22 -10.98 28.37
N ALA A 442 -14.46 -10.82 29.44
CA ALA A 442 -13.98 -9.51 29.87
C ALA A 442 -13.11 -8.84 28.80
N LEU A 443 -12.17 -9.58 28.21
CA LEU A 443 -11.33 -9.10 27.12
C LEU A 443 -12.16 -8.73 25.88
N ALA A 444 -13.15 -9.54 25.53
CA ALA A 444 -14.07 -9.24 24.44
C ALA A 444 -14.82 -7.91 24.66
N LEU A 445 -15.36 -7.70 25.86
CA LEU A 445 -16.06 -6.46 26.22
C LEU A 445 -15.11 -5.25 26.19
N ILE A 446 -13.91 -5.36 26.75
CA ILE A 446 -12.89 -4.30 26.72
C ILE A 446 -12.52 -3.96 25.28
N GLY A 447 -12.30 -4.97 24.43
CA GLY A 447 -12.02 -4.79 23.01
C GLY A 447 -13.14 -4.04 22.29
N VAL A 448 -14.39 -4.46 22.48
CA VAL A 448 -15.56 -3.82 21.86
C VAL A 448 -15.70 -2.37 22.32
N ILE A 449 -15.58 -2.10 23.63
CA ILE A 449 -15.63 -0.74 24.17
C ILE A 449 -14.50 0.11 23.59
N GLY A 450 -13.28 -0.42 23.51
CA GLY A 450 -12.13 0.24 22.90
C GLY A 450 -12.38 0.61 21.43
N ALA A 451 -12.92 -0.31 20.64
CA ALA A 451 -13.28 -0.05 19.25
C ALA A 451 -14.39 1.02 19.13
N LEU A 452 -15.40 0.99 19.99
CA LEU A 452 -16.46 2.01 20.03
C LEU A 452 -15.89 3.40 20.34
N ILE A 453 -14.95 3.49 21.30
CA ILE A 453 -14.23 4.73 21.61
C ILE A 453 -13.48 5.22 20.37
N VAL A 454 -12.72 4.34 19.69
CA VAL A 454 -12.00 4.71 18.47
C VAL A 454 -12.95 5.24 17.39
N PHE A 455 -14.10 4.59 17.17
CA PHE A 455 -15.09 5.07 16.21
C PHE A 455 -15.77 6.37 16.65
N ALA A 456 -16.00 6.59 17.94
CA ALA A 456 -16.59 7.81 18.46
C ALA A 456 -15.69 9.04 18.19
N PHE A 457 -14.38 8.90 18.41
CA PHE A 457 -13.43 10.00 18.21
C PHE A 457 -13.03 10.18 16.73
N TRP A 458 -12.78 9.08 16.00
CA TRP A 458 -12.17 9.14 14.65
C TRP A 458 -13.05 8.60 13.53
N GLY A 459 -14.25 8.09 13.81
CA GLY A 459 -15.14 7.50 12.79
C GLY A 459 -15.61 8.50 11.73
N ARG A 460 -15.69 9.79 12.05
CA ARG A 460 -15.99 10.84 11.06
C ARG A 460 -14.89 10.94 10.00
N GLY A 461 -13.62 10.87 10.41
CA GLY A 461 -12.47 10.86 9.52
C GLY A 461 -12.48 9.63 8.61
N LEU A 462 -12.77 8.45 9.15
CA LEU A 462 -12.89 7.22 8.34
C LEU A 462 -14.04 7.32 7.32
N ARG A 463 -15.18 7.89 7.71
CA ARG A 463 -16.31 8.10 6.79
C ARG A 463 -15.94 9.05 5.66
N GLN A 464 -15.14 10.07 5.95
CA GLN A 464 -14.63 11.01 4.94
C GLN A 464 -13.63 10.32 4.01
N TYR A 465 -12.65 9.61 4.57
CA TYR A 465 -11.69 8.80 3.82
C TYR A 465 -12.39 7.86 2.82
N ARG A 466 -13.45 7.16 3.26
CA ARG A 466 -14.23 6.27 2.39
C ARG A 466 -14.90 7.03 1.24
N ARG A 467 -15.36 8.25 1.45
CA ARG A 467 -15.97 9.07 0.38
C ARG A 467 -14.92 9.51 -0.63
N ASP A 468 -13.78 9.99 -0.15
CA ASP A 468 -12.71 10.55 -0.98
C ASP A 468 -12.01 9.47 -1.80
N ASN A 469 -11.93 8.26 -1.27
CA ASN A 469 -11.27 7.11 -1.91
C ASN A 469 -12.25 6.13 -2.57
N ARG A 470 -13.48 6.59 -2.87
CA ARG A 470 -14.50 5.76 -3.50
C ARG A 470 -14.07 5.35 -4.90
N SER A 471 -14.13 4.04 -5.17
CA SER A 471 -13.90 3.50 -6.51
C SER A 471 -14.97 3.95 -7.50
N VAL A 472 -14.59 4.00 -8.77
CA VAL A 472 -15.51 4.29 -9.89
C VAL A 472 -16.73 3.38 -9.84
N SER A 473 -17.89 3.91 -10.26
CA SER A 473 -19.12 3.12 -10.27
C SER A 473 -18.97 1.84 -11.10
N GLY A 474 -19.48 0.73 -10.54
CA GLY A 474 -19.40 -0.59 -11.15
C GLY A 474 -18.05 -1.30 -11.04
N THR A 475 -17.05 -0.76 -10.32
CA THR A 475 -15.78 -1.49 -10.09
C THR A 475 -16.01 -2.89 -9.50
N TYR A 476 -16.93 -3.02 -8.54
CA TYR A 476 -17.25 -4.31 -7.88
C TYR A 476 -17.78 -5.39 -8.81
N ALA A 477 -18.31 -5.04 -10.00
CA ALA A 477 -18.65 -6.03 -11.02
C ALA A 477 -17.41 -6.72 -11.62
N ALA A 478 -16.20 -6.36 -11.20
CA ALA A 478 -14.98 -7.10 -11.47
C ALA A 478 -14.87 -8.41 -10.67
N TRP A 479 -15.58 -8.56 -9.55
CA TRP A 479 -15.68 -9.84 -8.80
C TRP A 479 -16.35 -10.95 -9.61
N ALA A 480 -17.09 -10.61 -10.67
CA ALA A 480 -17.64 -11.56 -11.63
C ALA A 480 -16.59 -12.08 -12.65
N CYS A 481 -15.29 -11.96 -12.37
CA CYS A 481 -14.25 -12.58 -13.17
C CYS A 481 -14.07 -14.06 -12.77
N PRO A 482 -13.70 -14.96 -13.72
CA PRO A 482 -13.60 -16.38 -13.45
C PRO A 482 -12.69 -16.73 -12.28
N THR A 483 -11.50 -16.13 -12.17
CA THR A 483 -10.57 -16.47 -11.08
C THR A 483 -11.07 -16.06 -9.70
N PHE A 484 -11.75 -14.92 -9.57
CA PHE A 484 -12.36 -14.54 -8.30
C PHE A 484 -13.50 -15.50 -7.93
N ILE A 485 -14.35 -15.88 -8.88
CA ILE A 485 -15.44 -16.84 -8.64
C ILE A 485 -14.88 -18.20 -8.24
N ILE A 486 -13.88 -18.72 -8.97
CA ILE A 486 -13.24 -20.01 -8.65
C ILE A 486 -12.63 -19.96 -7.25
N PHE A 487 -11.94 -18.88 -6.90
CA PHE A 487 -11.40 -18.68 -5.55
C PHE A 487 -12.51 -18.73 -4.49
N VAL A 488 -13.59 -17.97 -4.67
CA VAL A 488 -14.72 -17.99 -3.73
C VAL A 488 -15.32 -19.39 -3.60
N VAL A 489 -15.57 -20.07 -4.72
CA VAL A 489 -16.20 -21.40 -4.70
C VAL A 489 -15.32 -22.44 -4.01
N ILE A 490 -14.02 -22.48 -4.32
CA ILE A 490 -13.09 -23.42 -3.69
C ILE A 490 -13.06 -23.21 -2.17
N ASN A 491 -12.83 -21.97 -1.72
CA ASN A 491 -12.71 -21.67 -0.30
C ASN A 491 -14.06 -21.85 0.44
N ALA A 492 -15.19 -21.54 -0.20
CA ALA A 492 -16.50 -21.81 0.39
C ALA A 492 -16.78 -23.31 0.54
N VAL A 493 -16.42 -24.13 -0.44
CA VAL A 493 -16.54 -25.59 -0.35
C VAL A 493 -15.64 -26.12 0.76
N MET A 494 -14.39 -25.66 0.84
CA MET A 494 -13.46 -26.06 1.90
C MET A 494 -13.99 -25.68 3.29
N ALA A 495 -14.52 -24.47 3.46
CA ALA A 495 -15.13 -24.04 4.72
C ALA A 495 -16.35 -24.90 5.13
N VAL A 496 -17.20 -25.28 4.17
CA VAL A 496 -18.33 -26.17 4.44
C VAL A 496 -17.85 -27.57 4.81
N LEU A 497 -16.84 -28.10 4.13
CA LEU A 497 -16.26 -29.41 4.44
C LEU A 497 -15.59 -29.41 5.82
N SER A 498 -14.84 -28.36 6.14
CA SER A 498 -14.19 -28.15 7.45
C SER A 498 -15.23 -28.11 8.57
N PHE A 499 -16.29 -27.31 8.41
CA PHE A 499 -17.39 -27.25 9.37
C PHE A 499 -18.12 -28.59 9.52
N ALA A 500 -18.42 -29.27 8.40
CA ALA A 500 -19.10 -30.56 8.44
C ALA A 500 -18.26 -31.63 9.15
N ALA A 501 -16.94 -31.65 8.94
CA ALA A 501 -16.04 -32.54 9.65
C ALA A 501 -16.05 -32.27 11.17
N ALA A 502 -15.96 -31.00 11.56
CA ALA A 502 -16.01 -30.59 12.97
C ALA A 502 -17.30 -31.02 13.68
N MET A 503 -18.43 -31.01 12.97
CA MET A 503 -19.73 -31.41 13.52
C MET A 503 -19.91 -32.93 13.65
N ILE A 504 -19.13 -33.74 12.91
CA ILE A 504 -19.26 -35.20 12.89
C ILE A 504 -18.34 -35.87 13.93
N GLY A 505 -17.27 -35.19 14.36
CA GLY A 505 -16.30 -35.68 15.34
C GLY A 505 -15.16 -36.46 14.71
#